data_AF-A0A3C2CT50-F1
#
_entry.id   AF-A0A3C2CT50-F1
#
_cell.length_a   1.000
_cell.length_b   1.000
_cell.length_c   1.000
_cell.angle_alpha   90.00
_cell.angle_beta   90.00
_cell.angle_gamma   90.00
#
_symmetry.space_group_name_H-M   'P 1'
#
loop_
_entity.id
_entity.type
_entity.pdbx_description
1 polymer ?
#
loop_
_entity_poly.entity_id
_entity_poly.type
_entity_poly.pdbx_seq_one_letter_code
_entity_poly.pdbx_strand_id
1 'polypeptide(L)'
;MMNDLSRIIWLFSVCPDAKKAAFSNGMVFADALSGSKFAFTNNMPIFLVKKDCVPESVSSFLSVANTRDFYLYGGEGTIAPIVAESLLK
;
A
#
# COMPACT_ATOMS: atom_id res chain seq x y z
N MET A 1 18.01 -2.99 34.67
CA MET A 1 17.92 -1.71 33.94
C MET A 1 18.89 -1.78 32.77
N MET A 2 18.45 -2.32 31.63
CA MET A 2 19.26 -2.51 30.43
C MET A 2 18.82 -1.44 29.42
N ASN A 3 19.75 -0.53 29.11
CA ASN A 3 19.52 0.66 28.29
C ASN A 3 19.39 0.28 26.81
N ASP A 4 18.14 0.28 26.36
CA ASP A 4 17.62 0.77 25.07
C ASP A 4 18.64 1.01 23.93
N LEU A 5 19.21 -0.09 23.41
CA LEU A 5 19.84 -0.14 22.08
C LEU A 5 18.80 -0.30 20.95
N SER A 6 17.51 -0.30 21.29
CA SER A 6 16.39 -0.44 20.36
C SER A 6 16.14 0.81 19.50
N ARG A 7 16.82 1.93 19.77
CA ARG A 7 16.63 3.18 19.02
C ARG A 7 17.44 3.30 17.72
N ILE A 8 18.24 2.29 17.35
CA ILE A 8 19.13 2.32 16.16
C ILE A 8 18.73 1.30 15.08
N ILE A 9 17.61 0.60 15.23
CA ILE A 9 17.04 -0.27 14.18
C ILE A 9 15.87 0.48 13.52
N TRP A 10 16.21 1.25 12.48
CA TRP A 10 15.38 1.65 11.34
C TRP A 10 14.09 2.47 11.58
N LEU A 11 14.18 3.77 11.25
CA LEU A 11 13.07 4.67 10.91
C LEU A 11 12.35 4.30 9.60
N PHE A 12 12.30 3.02 9.23
CA PHE A 12 11.24 2.55 8.33
C PHE A 12 10.12 2.05 9.22
N SER A 13 9.27 2.98 9.66
CA SER A 13 7.88 2.63 9.97
C SER A 13 7.26 2.06 8.69
N VAL A 14 7.53 0.78 8.42
CA VAL A 14 6.67 -0.03 7.56
C VAL A 14 5.39 -0.14 8.37
N CYS A 15 4.38 0.67 8.06
CA CYS A 15 3.15 0.80 8.83
C CYS A 15 2.46 -0.58 8.99
N PRO A 16 2.69 -1.34 10.07
CA PRO A 16 2.16 -2.69 10.19
C PRO A 16 0.65 -2.63 10.48
N ASP A 17 0.24 -1.55 11.14
CA ASP A 17 -1.13 -1.26 11.58
C ASP A 17 -1.87 -0.29 10.63
N ALA A 18 -1.39 -0.12 9.39
CA ALA A 18 -2.07 0.76 8.45
C ALA A 18 -3.46 0.21 8.11
N LYS A 19 -4.50 0.81 8.72
CA LYS A 19 -5.91 0.46 8.48
C LYS A 19 -6.36 0.78 7.05
N LYS A 20 -5.65 1.70 6.40
CA LYS A 20 -5.92 2.19 5.06
C LYS A 20 -4.71 1.98 4.18
N ALA A 21 -4.91 1.61 2.91
CA ALA A 21 -3.85 1.50 1.93
C ALA A 21 -4.27 2.08 0.57
N ALA A 22 -3.31 2.68 -0.13
CA ALA A 22 -3.48 3.11 -1.51
C ALA A 22 -2.83 2.09 -2.45
N PHE A 23 -3.43 1.89 -3.63
CA PHE A 23 -2.94 1.03 -4.69
C PHE A 23 -2.85 1.82 -5.97
N SER A 24 -1.73 1.71 -6.67
CA SER A 24 -1.55 2.32 -7.99
C SER A 24 -0.79 1.40 -8.92
N ASN A 25 -0.86 1.63 -10.22
CA ASN A 25 -0.11 0.85 -11.19
C ASN A 25 1.37 1.23 -11.15
N GLY A 26 2.25 0.26 -10.87
CA GLY A 26 3.70 0.48 -10.81
C GLY A 26 4.34 0.86 -12.16
N MET A 27 3.68 0.54 -13.28
CA MET A 27 4.15 0.87 -14.63
C MET A 27 3.69 2.25 -15.09
N VAL A 28 2.62 2.79 -14.49
CA VAL A 28 2.02 4.10 -14.81
C VAL A 28 1.81 4.87 -13.50
N PHE A 29 2.92 5.39 -12.96
CA PHE A 29 3.01 5.92 -11.60
C PHE A 29 2.49 7.36 -11.43
N ALA A 30 1.91 7.99 -12.47
CA ALA A 30 1.41 9.36 -12.41
C ALA A 30 0.30 9.52 -11.36
N ASP A 31 -0.57 8.51 -11.23
CA ASP A 31 -1.65 8.48 -10.24
C ASP A 31 -1.09 8.28 -8.81
N ALA A 32 -0.05 7.44 -8.65
CA ALA A 32 0.66 7.29 -7.38
C ALA A 32 1.32 8.59 -6.93
N LEU A 33 1.96 9.30 -7.87
CA LEU A 33 2.65 10.55 -7.60
C LEU A 33 1.68 11.66 -7.18
N SER A 34 0.60 11.85 -7.94
CA SER A 34 -0.41 12.87 -7.63
C SER A 34 -1.18 12.57 -6.33
N GLY A 35 -1.44 11.29 -6.04
CA GLY A 35 -2.09 10.85 -4.80
C GLY A 35 -1.18 10.78 -3.56
N SER A 36 0.13 10.97 -3.71
CA SER A 36 1.12 10.82 -2.62
C SER A 36 0.86 11.70 -1.41
N LYS A 37 0.46 12.95 -1.62
CA LYS A 37 0.13 13.88 -0.53
C LYS A 37 -1.09 13.40 0.26
N PHE A 38 -2.11 12.92 -0.44
CA PHE A 38 -3.34 12.41 0.17
C PHE A 38 -3.08 11.11 0.95
N ALA A 39 -2.25 10.21 0.41
CA ALA A 39 -1.81 9.00 1.11
C ALA A 39 -1.06 9.35 2.40
N PHE A 40 -0.11 10.29 2.34
CA PHE A 40 0.65 10.75 3.49
C PHE A 40 -0.24 11.34 4.59
N THR A 41 -1.17 12.24 4.24
CA THR A 41 -2.07 12.85 5.24
C THR A 41 -3.01 11.85 5.91
N ASN A 42 -3.26 10.70 5.27
CA ASN A 42 -4.13 9.65 5.78
C ASN A 42 -3.38 8.45 6.37
N ASN A 43 -2.05 8.54 6.56
CA ASN A 43 -1.20 7.45 7.04
C ASN A 43 -1.36 6.15 6.23
N MET A 44 -1.50 6.27 4.91
CA MET A 44 -1.71 5.12 4.01
C MET A 44 -0.41 4.80 3.28
N PRO A 45 0.13 3.58 3.38
CA PRO A 45 1.14 3.12 2.44
C PRO A 45 0.57 3.07 1.02
N ILE A 46 1.43 3.32 0.03
CA ILE A 46 1.10 3.15 -1.38
C ILE A 46 1.73 1.85 -1.87
N PHE A 47 0.90 0.90 -2.28
CA PHE A 47 1.33 -0.34 -2.93
C PHE A 47 1.28 -0.18 -4.44
N LEU A 48 2.30 -0.73 -5.10
CA LEU A 48 2.38 -0.77 -6.55
C LEU A 48 1.92 -2.13 -7.04
N VAL A 49 0.88 -2.13 -7.87
CA VAL A 49 0.29 -3.32 -8.49
C VAL A 49 0.47 -3.28 -10.00
N LYS A 50 0.14 -4.38 -10.68
CA LYS A 50 0.01 -4.40 -12.13
C LYS A 50 -1.44 -4.06 -12.51
N LYS A 51 -1.68 -3.84 -13.81
CA LYS A 51 -3.02 -3.55 -14.32
C LYS A 51 -4.04 -4.61 -13.91
N ASP A 52 -3.67 -5.88 -14.01
CA ASP A 52 -4.58 -7.02 -13.91
C ASP A 52 -4.22 -7.99 -12.77
N CYS A 53 -3.17 -7.68 -11.99
CA CYS A 53 -2.65 -8.59 -10.98
C CYS A 53 -2.03 -7.84 -9.79
N VAL A 54 -2.28 -8.37 -8.59
CA VAL A 54 -1.57 -7.98 -7.36
C VAL A 54 -0.31 -8.84 -7.23
N PRO A 55 0.90 -8.25 -7.21
CA PRO A 55 2.13 -9.00 -7.00
C PRO A 55 2.14 -9.76 -5.66
N GLU A 56 2.80 -10.92 -5.63
CA GLU A 56 2.88 -11.77 -4.44
C GLU A 56 3.53 -11.07 -3.23
N SER A 57 4.47 -10.16 -3.47
CA SER A 57 5.07 -9.33 -2.42
C SER A 57 4.04 -8.43 -1.72
N VAL A 58 3.06 -7.92 -2.47
CA VAL A 58 1.99 -7.06 -1.95
C VAL A 58 0.96 -7.91 -1.21
N SER A 59 0.53 -9.04 -1.79
CA SER A 59 -0.43 -9.93 -1.10
C SER A 59 0.14 -10.52 0.19
N SER A 60 1.43 -10.88 0.19
CA SER A 60 2.12 -11.37 1.39
C SER A 60 2.23 -10.31 2.48
N PHE A 61 2.34 -9.04 2.11
CA PHE A 61 2.31 -7.94 3.07
C PHE A 61 0.90 -7.70 3.61
N LEU A 62 -0.11 -7.72 2.74
CA LEU A 62 -1.50 -7.51 3.13
C LEU A 62 -2.04 -8.62 4.05
N SER A 63 -1.51 -9.84 3.96
CA SER A 63 -1.93 -10.93 4.85
C SER A 63 -1.47 -10.77 6.30
N VAL A 64 -0.37 -10.04 6.52
CA VAL A 64 0.13 -9.70 7.86
C VAL A 64 -0.33 -8.32 8.35
N ALA A 65 -0.76 -7.45 7.42
CA ALA A 65 -1.28 -6.12 7.74
C ALA A 65 -2.79 -6.15 8.04
N ASN A 66 -3.24 -5.42 9.05
CA ASN A 66 -4.68 -5.31 9.40
C ASN A 66 -5.38 -4.21 8.58
N THR A 67 -5.11 -4.16 7.28
CA THR A 67 -5.67 -3.16 6.35
C THR A 67 -7.12 -3.51 5.99
N ARG A 68 -8.01 -2.52 6.03
CA ARG A 68 -9.46 -2.70 5.81
C ARG A 68 -10.04 -1.77 4.76
N ASP A 69 -9.43 -0.59 4.61
CA ASP A 69 -9.85 0.39 3.61
C ASP A 69 -8.83 0.46 2.47
N PHE A 70 -9.31 0.26 1.25
CA PHE A 70 -8.48 0.28 0.06
C PHE A 70 -8.85 1.46 -0.84
N TYR A 71 -7.84 2.21 -1.26
CA TYR A 71 -7.98 3.33 -2.20
C TYR A 71 -7.25 2.98 -3.49
N LEU A 72 -7.95 3.03 -4.63
CA LEU A 72 -7.37 2.79 -5.94
C LEU A 72 -7.07 4.12 -6.62
N TYR A 73 -5.80 4.34 -6.97
CA TYR A 73 -5.35 5.53 -7.70
C TYR A 73 -5.18 5.17 -9.17
N GLY A 74 -6.11 5.68 -9.97
CA GLY A 74 -6.22 5.43 -11.41
C GLY A 74 -7.58 4.86 -11.77
N GLY A 75 -7.96 4.99 -13.04
CA GLY A 75 -9.19 4.38 -13.57
C GLY A 75 -9.00 2.94 -14.01
N GLU A 76 -10.05 2.34 -14.57
CA GLU A 76 -10.05 0.95 -15.10
C GLU A 76 -8.99 0.70 -16.19
N GLY A 77 -8.62 1.77 -16.90
CA GLY A 77 -7.52 1.77 -17.87
C GLY A 77 -6.16 1.46 -17.22
N THR A 78 -5.95 1.87 -15.97
CA THR A 78 -4.69 1.74 -15.22
C THR A 78 -4.72 0.55 -14.27
N ILE A 79 -5.85 0.32 -13.59
CA ILE A 79 -6.07 -0.83 -12.68
C ILE A 79 -7.41 -1.47 -13.03
N ALA A 80 -7.38 -2.71 -13.51
CA ALA A 80 -8.57 -3.44 -13.89
C ALA A 80 -9.41 -3.84 -12.66
N PRO A 81 -10.75 -3.96 -12.81
CA PRO A 81 -11.65 -4.32 -11.70
C PRO A 81 -11.28 -5.61 -10.97
N ILE A 82 -10.66 -6.58 -11.65
CA ILE A 82 -10.18 -7.84 -11.07
C ILE A 82 -9.19 -7.63 -9.90
N VAL A 83 -8.43 -6.53 -9.92
CA VAL A 83 -7.50 -6.19 -8.83
C VAL A 83 -8.28 -5.75 -7.59
N ALA A 84 -9.32 -4.93 -7.76
CA ALA A 84 -10.18 -4.51 -6.66
C ALA A 84 -10.90 -5.70 -6.02
N GLU A 85 -11.42 -6.63 -6.84
CA GLU A 85 -12.04 -7.87 -6.36
C GLU A 85 -11.06 -8.76 -5.59
N SER A 86 -9.78 -8.77 -5.99
CA SER A 86 -8.74 -9.55 -5.31
C SER A 86 -8.36 -8.98 -3.94
N LEU A 87 -8.56 -7.68 -3.72
CA LEU A 87 -8.28 -6.99 -2.45
C LEU A 87 -9.43 -7.08 -1.45
N LEU A 88 -10.66 -7.33 -1.90
CA LEU A 88 -11.86 -7.41 -1.06
C LEU A 88 -12.14 -8.81 -0.48
N LYS A 89 -11.32 -9.80 -0.83
CA LYS A 89 -11.43 -11.18 -0.32
C LYS A 89 -10.66 -11.35 0.98
#